data_AF-T0K9T9-F1
#
_entry.id   AF-T0K9T9-F1
#
_cell.length_a   1.000
_cell.length_b   1.000
_cell.length_c   1.000
_cell.angle_alpha   90.00
_cell.angle_beta   90.00
_cell.angle_gamma   90.00
#
_symmetry.space_group_name_H-M   'P 1'
#
loop_
_entity.id
_entity.type
_entity.pdbx_description
1 polymer ?
#
loop_
_entity_poly.entity_id
_entity_poly.type
_entity_poly.pdbx_seq_one_letter_code
_entity_poly.pdbx_strand_id
1 'polypeptide(L)'
;MLSLYETFPRHFNSATPVSDREMEALARTICANTAKRINDEEADPEKWVAQLTGPNLRWESLGVVFVYWELAARYLGPYRPDVGMQFESVDENTKIVMRYRYCIGACIELTKAAGSGGNTLLLFMSVRRTVIESLFSGDAGFACWQLHSETVALTTFLGFHAEVDTEPYVPTIGAEIKRKVFAYIFYMDKVLASFSGRPPLMSRRYARTPPPLDLKDEHLLSDKATLARHVANLDENGWNTEGGLYSATFIRARVMLARIRDELFEIALGHGSVTSVETVLEIKERQLRTIAGFPPIVVFKDEDIQDRKIDVAILYIRLIVYLEHLQNMFFIERLLVKRGHDDGALLAVSFEMVSKTLLFWTNMDRLSVMNGDFEWLVMAYAAPGGGILCLELLKPTLHGGNHPQNPKLTRSSIIQKLSLLVGFLDWVSPTAPNGDLCADCKVIIQHVLDQALNNPAAAAAGASASADGGVGLPAGLDSMDWDFSTQLDFNFDLLDTFDWLRPDVASVQQA
;
A
#
# COMPACT_ATOMS: atom_id res chain seq x y z
N MET A 1 -24.01 23.64 -7.46
CA MET A 1 -22.89 23.86 -6.52
C MET A 1 -22.12 25.08 -7.00
N LEU A 2 -21.85 26.07 -6.13
CA LEU A 2 -21.05 27.25 -6.51
C LEU A 2 -19.56 26.92 -6.37
N SER A 3 -18.77 27.28 -7.37
CA SER A 3 -17.31 27.13 -7.33
C SER A 3 -16.65 28.10 -6.35
N LEU A 4 -15.40 27.80 -5.97
CA LEU A 4 -14.57 28.70 -5.16
C LEU A 4 -14.42 30.09 -5.82
N TYR A 5 -14.26 30.09 -7.14
CA TYR A 5 -14.10 31.27 -7.98
C TYR A 5 -15.38 32.13 -8.06
N GLU A 6 -16.55 31.50 -8.12
CA GLU A 6 -17.83 32.20 -8.10
C GLU A 6 -18.19 32.73 -6.71
N THR A 7 -17.79 32.01 -5.66
CA THR A 7 -18.10 32.38 -4.27
C THR A 7 -17.22 33.54 -3.78
N PHE A 8 -15.93 33.50 -4.10
CA PHE A 8 -14.96 34.50 -3.67
C PHE A 8 -14.22 35.12 -4.89
N PRO A 9 -14.94 35.77 -5.82
CA PRO A 9 -14.36 36.26 -7.07
C PRO A 9 -13.31 37.35 -6.83
N ARG A 10 -13.47 38.15 -5.76
CA ARG A 10 -12.47 39.15 -5.36
C ARG A 10 -11.14 38.51 -4.98
N HIS A 11 -11.14 37.29 -4.45
CA HIS A 11 -9.95 36.61 -3.96
C HIS A 11 -9.28 35.74 -5.02
N PHE A 12 -10.06 35.06 -5.87
CA PHE A 12 -9.54 34.06 -6.81
C PHE A 12 -9.65 34.44 -8.29
N ASN A 13 -10.44 35.45 -8.65
CA ASN A 13 -10.66 35.90 -10.05
C ASN A 13 -10.28 37.37 -10.28
N SER A 14 -9.61 38.02 -9.32
CA SER A 14 -9.32 39.44 -9.44
C SER A 14 -8.04 39.71 -10.23
N ALA A 15 -8.12 40.66 -11.17
CA ALA A 15 -6.97 41.14 -11.93
C ALA A 15 -6.01 41.99 -11.09
N THR A 16 -6.45 42.49 -9.94
CA THR A 16 -5.62 43.27 -9.00
C THR A 16 -5.30 42.46 -7.76
N PRO A 17 -4.08 42.60 -7.20
CA PRO A 17 -3.72 41.92 -5.96
C PRO A 17 -4.75 42.15 -4.85
N VAL A 18 -5.02 41.09 -4.10
CA VAL A 18 -5.88 41.14 -2.92
C VAL A 18 -5.08 41.77 -1.79
N SER A 19 -5.67 42.73 -1.06
CA SER A 19 -4.98 43.34 0.08
C SER A 19 -4.91 42.38 1.27
N ASP A 20 -3.91 42.55 2.14
CA ASP A 20 -3.75 41.73 3.35
C ASP A 20 -5.02 41.75 4.23
N ARG A 21 -5.69 42.90 4.32
CA ARG A 21 -6.95 43.05 5.06
C ARG A 21 -8.08 42.20 4.48
N GLU A 22 -8.17 42.10 3.15
CA GLU A 22 -9.18 41.27 2.47
C GLU A 22 -8.87 39.78 2.62
N MET A 23 -7.59 39.39 2.62
CA MET A 23 -7.16 38.03 2.91
C MET A 23 -7.43 37.65 4.36
N GLU A 24 -7.15 38.55 5.31
CA GLU A 24 -7.44 38.35 6.73
C GLU A 24 -8.94 38.18 6.98
N ALA A 25 -9.79 38.96 6.32
CA ALA A 25 -11.24 38.82 6.43
C ALA A 25 -11.74 37.45 5.92
N LEU A 26 -11.18 36.97 4.80
CA LEU A 26 -11.49 35.63 4.29
C LEU A 26 -11.01 34.55 5.26
N ALA A 27 -9.76 34.64 5.74
CA ALA A 27 -9.21 33.69 6.70
C ALA A 27 -10.04 33.62 7.98
N ARG A 28 -10.49 34.76 8.52
CA ARG A 28 -11.42 34.81 9.67
C ARG A 28 -12.74 34.11 9.40
N THR A 29 -13.30 34.27 8.20
CA THR A 29 -14.53 33.58 7.78
C THR A 29 -14.32 32.06 7.74
N ILE A 30 -13.23 31.61 7.12
CA ILE A 30 -12.89 30.19 7.02
C ILE A 30 -12.64 29.60 8.42
N CYS A 31 -11.88 30.28 9.29
CA CYS A 31 -11.67 29.86 10.68
C CYS A 31 -13.00 29.74 11.45
N ALA A 32 -13.88 30.73 11.32
CA ALA A 32 -15.18 30.72 11.98
C ALA A 32 -16.08 29.57 11.48
N ASN A 33 -15.97 29.21 10.19
CA ASN A 33 -16.64 28.03 9.65
C ASN A 33 -16.01 26.75 10.19
N THR A 34 -14.69 26.59 10.12
CA THR A 34 -13.96 25.41 10.63
C THR A 34 -14.21 25.13 12.12
N ALA A 35 -14.48 26.16 12.93
CA ALA A 35 -14.85 26.01 14.34
C ALA A 35 -16.25 25.40 14.56
N LYS A 36 -17.14 25.42 13.55
CA LYS A 36 -18.47 24.78 13.63
C LYS A 36 -18.34 23.28 13.41
N ARG A 37 -19.16 22.46 14.07
CA ARG A 37 -19.21 21.01 13.82
C ARG A 37 -19.82 20.70 12.45
N ILE A 38 -19.28 19.68 11.79
CA ILE A 38 -19.88 19.08 10.58
C ILE A 38 -20.92 18.05 11.04
N ASN A 39 -22.11 18.11 10.46
CA ASN A 39 -23.13 17.08 10.61
C ASN A 39 -22.89 15.98 9.57
N ASP A 40 -22.09 14.98 9.95
CA ASP A 40 -21.83 13.81 9.10
C ASP A 40 -23.08 12.93 8.89
N GLU A 41 -24.12 13.08 9.71
CA GLU A 41 -25.38 12.32 9.62
C GLU A 41 -26.42 13.01 8.72
N GLU A 42 -26.05 14.09 8.04
CA GLU A 42 -26.92 14.74 7.05
C GLU A 42 -27.15 13.79 5.86
N ALA A 43 -28.38 13.33 5.71
CA ALA A 43 -28.78 12.37 4.68
C ALA A 43 -29.02 13.01 3.31
N ASP A 44 -29.28 14.31 3.26
CA ASP A 44 -29.44 15.04 2.01
C ASP A 44 -28.05 15.43 1.45
N PRO A 45 -27.65 14.93 0.26
CA PRO A 45 -26.31 15.14 -0.25
C PRO A 45 -26.01 16.62 -0.57
N GLU A 46 -27.01 17.39 -1.01
CA GLU A 46 -26.82 18.81 -1.29
C GLU A 46 -26.57 19.59 0.00
N LYS A 47 -27.33 19.30 1.06
CA LYS A 47 -27.09 19.88 2.39
C LYS A 47 -25.76 19.44 2.98
N TRP A 48 -25.38 18.17 2.80
CA TRP A 48 -24.09 17.66 3.27
C TRP A 48 -22.94 18.44 2.61
N VAL A 49 -22.96 18.58 1.29
CA VAL A 49 -21.95 19.35 0.53
C VAL A 49 -21.99 20.85 0.87
N ALA A 50 -23.18 21.42 1.11
CA ALA A 50 -23.33 22.83 1.44
C ALA A 50 -22.65 23.22 2.77
N GLN A 51 -22.37 22.26 3.66
CA GLN A 51 -21.59 22.49 4.88
C GLN A 51 -20.10 22.79 4.59
N LEU A 52 -19.62 22.44 3.39
CA LEU A 52 -18.20 22.40 3.04
C LEU A 52 -17.80 23.40 1.96
N THR A 53 -18.78 23.97 1.25
CA THR A 53 -18.57 24.74 0.02
C THR A 53 -19.25 26.10 0.09
N GLY A 54 -18.99 26.95 -0.90
CA GLY A 54 -19.57 28.28 -0.96
C GLY A 54 -19.22 29.13 0.26
N PRO A 55 -20.16 29.92 0.81
CA PRO A 55 -19.93 30.73 2.00
C PRO A 55 -19.54 29.93 3.25
N ASN A 56 -19.76 28.61 3.25
CA ASN A 56 -19.37 27.70 4.33
C ASN A 56 -17.99 27.08 4.09
N LEU A 57 -17.17 27.62 3.19
CA LEU A 57 -15.79 27.17 2.97
C LEU A 57 -15.02 27.06 4.28
N ARG A 58 -14.26 25.97 4.42
CA ARG A 58 -13.53 25.58 5.62
C ARG A 58 -12.07 25.22 5.28
N TRP A 59 -11.18 25.21 6.26
CA TRP A 59 -9.81 24.73 6.09
C TRP A 59 -9.75 23.27 5.65
N GLU A 60 -10.69 22.45 6.12
CA GLU A 60 -10.85 21.07 5.68
C GLU A 60 -11.08 20.96 4.16
N SER A 61 -11.95 21.81 3.62
CA SER A 61 -12.27 21.84 2.18
C SER A 61 -11.05 22.25 1.35
N LEU A 62 -10.31 23.28 1.80
CA LEU A 62 -9.10 23.72 1.13
C LEU A 62 -8.00 22.64 1.18
N GLY A 63 -7.81 21.99 2.33
CA GLY A 63 -6.81 20.93 2.46
C GLY A 63 -7.12 19.72 1.57
N VAL A 64 -8.39 19.35 1.39
CA VAL A 64 -8.80 18.33 0.40
C VAL A 64 -8.39 18.74 -1.01
N VAL A 65 -8.60 20.00 -1.39
CA VAL A 65 -8.19 20.51 -2.72
C VAL A 65 -6.67 20.47 -2.87
N PHE A 66 -5.92 20.89 -1.86
CA PHE A 66 -4.45 20.83 -1.89
C PHE A 66 -3.92 19.39 -1.98
N VAL A 67 -4.57 18.41 -1.34
CA VAL A 67 -4.24 16.98 -1.50
C VAL A 67 -4.37 16.57 -2.97
N TYR A 68 -5.49 16.88 -3.62
CA TYR A 68 -5.69 16.49 -5.02
C TYR A 68 -4.72 17.21 -5.96
N TRP A 69 -4.40 18.48 -5.71
CA TRP A 69 -3.40 19.20 -6.49
C TRP A 69 -1.98 18.68 -6.30
N GLU A 70 -1.60 18.27 -5.09
CA GLU A 70 -0.30 17.65 -4.81
C GLU A 70 -0.15 16.34 -5.59
N LEU A 71 -1.14 15.44 -5.45
CA LEU A 71 -1.13 14.15 -6.15
C LEU A 71 -1.19 14.34 -7.68
N ALA A 72 -2.05 15.22 -8.18
CA ALA A 72 -2.14 15.49 -9.62
C ALA A 72 -0.82 16.07 -10.16
N ALA A 73 -0.16 16.98 -9.44
CA ALA A 73 1.13 17.54 -9.85
C ALA A 73 2.23 16.47 -9.92
N ARG A 74 2.12 15.40 -9.12
CA ARG A 74 3.02 14.23 -9.21
C ARG A 74 2.74 13.35 -10.43
N TYR A 75 1.48 13.01 -10.69
CA TYR A 75 1.13 12.05 -11.75
C TYR A 75 1.00 12.68 -13.15
N LEU A 76 0.68 13.97 -13.24
CA LEU A 76 0.47 14.70 -14.49
C LEU A 76 1.59 15.71 -14.80
N GLY A 77 2.39 16.08 -13.79
CA GLY A 77 3.50 17.00 -13.95
C GLY A 77 4.82 16.29 -14.28
N PRO A 78 5.86 17.03 -14.70
CA PRO A 78 7.21 16.49 -14.88
C PRO A 78 7.93 16.28 -13.53
N TYR A 79 7.19 16.09 -12.43
CA TYR A 79 7.76 15.99 -11.09
C TYR A 79 8.56 14.70 -10.98
N ARG A 80 9.85 14.85 -10.67
CA ARG A 80 10.85 13.79 -10.63
C ARG A 80 11.54 13.83 -9.28
N PRO A 81 11.05 13.10 -8.26
CA PRO A 81 11.67 13.09 -6.93
C PRO A 81 13.10 12.53 -6.97
N ASP A 82 13.44 11.76 -8.02
CA ASP A 82 14.76 11.21 -8.32
C ASP A 82 15.80 12.26 -8.74
N VAL A 83 15.37 13.42 -9.23
CA VAL A 83 16.28 14.55 -9.50
C VAL A 83 16.50 15.28 -8.18
N GLY A 84 17.43 14.73 -7.39
CA GLY A 84 17.86 15.30 -6.13
C GLY A 84 18.33 16.75 -6.27
N MET A 85 18.54 17.38 -5.12
CA MET A 85 19.03 18.76 -4.88
C MET A 85 20.41 19.09 -5.50
N GLN A 86 20.87 18.33 -6.50
CA GLN A 86 22.14 18.48 -7.22
C GLN A 86 22.07 19.41 -8.44
N PHE A 87 20.90 19.97 -8.75
CA PHE A 87 20.80 21.12 -9.66
C PHE A 87 20.37 22.35 -8.85
N GLU A 88 21.18 23.42 -8.92
CA GLU A 88 21.01 24.71 -8.22
C GLU A 88 19.68 25.45 -8.53
N SER A 89 18.77 24.85 -9.28
CA SER A 89 17.40 25.33 -9.45
C SER A 89 16.41 24.20 -9.21
N VAL A 90 15.84 24.12 -8.00
CA VAL A 90 14.57 23.42 -7.79
C VAL A 90 13.59 23.98 -8.82
N ASP A 91 13.10 23.13 -9.73
CA ASP A 91 12.19 23.56 -10.78
C ASP A 91 10.89 24.14 -10.16
N GLU A 92 10.22 25.05 -10.87
CA GLU A 92 8.99 25.70 -10.35
C GLU A 92 7.87 24.70 -10.02
N ASN A 93 7.82 23.53 -10.67
CA ASN A 93 6.84 22.49 -10.36
C ASN A 93 7.20 21.78 -9.05
N THR A 94 8.47 21.50 -8.77
CA THR A 94 8.88 20.98 -7.47
C THR A 94 8.55 21.96 -6.33
N LYS A 95 8.75 23.28 -6.56
CA LYS A 95 8.32 24.31 -5.60
C LYS A 95 6.80 24.32 -5.38
N ILE A 96 5.99 24.10 -6.43
CA ILE A 96 4.53 24.09 -6.29
C ILE A 96 4.04 22.90 -5.47
N VAL A 97 4.63 21.72 -5.67
CA VAL A 97 4.34 20.51 -4.89
C VAL A 97 4.68 20.74 -3.41
N MET A 98 5.85 21.31 -3.12
CA MET A 98 6.23 21.66 -1.74
C MET A 98 5.27 22.66 -1.09
N ARG A 99 4.78 23.65 -1.84
CA ARG A 99 3.75 24.59 -1.36
C ARG A 99 2.44 23.88 -1.04
N TYR A 100 1.98 22.96 -1.91
CA TYR A 100 0.77 22.18 -1.62
C TYR A 100 0.93 21.34 -0.36
N ARG A 101 2.07 20.67 -0.14
CA ARG A 101 2.36 19.93 1.09
C ARG A 101 2.31 20.81 2.33
N TYR A 102 2.93 21.99 2.27
CA TYR A 102 2.85 22.97 3.35
C TYR A 102 1.39 23.36 3.64
N CYS A 103 0.61 23.65 2.59
CA CYS A 103 -0.79 24.01 2.73
C CYS A 103 -1.64 22.87 3.32
N ILE A 104 -1.38 21.61 2.96
CA ILE A 104 -2.06 20.44 3.57
C ILE A 104 -1.78 20.40 5.07
N GLY A 105 -0.50 20.51 5.47
CA GLY A 105 -0.10 20.55 6.88
C GLY A 105 -0.74 21.71 7.64
N ALA A 106 -0.71 22.92 7.07
CA ALA A 106 -1.33 24.10 7.66
C ALA A 106 -2.85 23.94 7.81
N CYS A 107 -3.54 23.39 6.82
CA CYS A 107 -4.99 23.14 6.90
C CYS A 107 -5.33 22.13 8.00
N ILE A 108 -4.53 21.07 8.16
CA ILE A 108 -4.69 20.08 9.24
C ILE A 108 -4.52 20.75 10.60
N GLU A 109 -3.45 21.52 10.81
CA GLU A 109 -3.18 22.16 12.09
C GLU A 109 -4.20 23.25 12.43
N LEU A 110 -4.63 24.05 11.44
CA LEU A 110 -5.71 25.03 11.62
C LEU A 110 -7.05 24.36 11.96
N THR A 111 -7.33 23.20 11.36
CA THR A 111 -8.53 22.41 11.69
C THR A 111 -8.47 21.87 13.12
N LYS A 112 -7.33 21.29 13.53
CA LYS A 112 -7.11 20.82 14.91
C LYS A 112 -7.25 21.98 15.92
N ALA A 113 -6.64 23.13 15.61
CA ALA A 113 -6.64 24.31 16.47
C ALA A 113 -8.03 24.96 16.65
N ALA A 114 -8.91 24.83 15.65
CA ALA A 114 -10.26 25.40 15.72
C ALA A 114 -11.17 24.72 16.77
N GLY A 115 -10.78 23.55 17.30
CA GLY A 115 -11.45 22.92 18.44
C GLY A 115 -12.84 22.35 18.13
N SER A 116 -13.22 22.19 16.85
CA SER A 116 -14.51 21.63 16.44
C SER A 116 -14.64 20.12 16.70
N GLY A 117 -13.55 19.48 17.18
CA GLY A 117 -13.40 18.03 17.26
C GLY A 117 -12.84 17.45 15.96
N GLY A 118 -12.49 16.17 15.97
CA GLY A 118 -12.16 15.48 14.72
C GLY A 118 -13.39 15.38 13.80
N ASN A 119 -13.16 15.27 12.50
CA ASN A 119 -14.22 15.02 11.51
C ASN A 119 -13.70 14.19 10.33
N THR A 120 -14.62 13.71 9.48
CA THR A 120 -14.33 12.87 8.32
C THR A 120 -13.28 13.47 7.38
N LEU A 121 -13.31 14.79 7.14
CA LEU A 121 -12.38 15.45 6.22
C LEU A 121 -11.00 15.63 6.83
N LEU A 122 -10.90 15.96 8.13
CA LEU A 122 -9.62 15.97 8.84
C LEU A 122 -8.95 14.60 8.76
N LEU A 123 -9.73 13.53 8.95
CA LEU A 123 -9.22 12.17 8.84
C LEU A 123 -8.76 11.84 7.42
N PHE A 124 -9.56 12.21 6.41
CA PHE A 124 -9.19 12.05 5.00
C PHE A 124 -7.89 12.79 4.64
N MET A 125 -7.72 14.03 5.10
CA MET A 125 -6.48 14.79 4.89
C MET A 125 -5.29 14.12 5.61
N SER A 126 -5.50 13.61 6.82
CA SER A 126 -4.45 12.96 7.62
C SER A 126 -3.94 11.68 6.94
N VAL A 127 -4.86 10.85 6.42
CA VAL A 127 -4.46 9.65 5.68
C VAL A 127 -3.77 10.00 4.36
N ARG A 128 -4.24 11.03 3.64
CA ARG A 128 -3.60 11.48 2.41
C ARG A 128 -2.22 12.10 2.65
N ARG A 129 -2.04 12.82 3.76
CA ARG A 129 -0.72 13.30 4.19
C ARG A 129 0.25 12.15 4.43
N THR A 130 -0.22 11.05 5.04
CA THR A 130 0.60 9.84 5.25
C THR A 130 1.08 9.24 3.93
N VAL A 131 0.19 9.13 2.93
CA VAL A 131 0.55 8.66 1.57
C VAL A 131 1.54 9.59 0.89
N ILE A 132 1.33 10.90 0.98
CA ILE A 132 2.23 11.89 0.38
C ILE A 132 3.62 11.84 1.05
N GLU A 133 3.68 11.59 2.35
CA GLU A 133 4.93 11.40 3.09
C GLU A 133 5.65 10.12 2.65
N SER A 134 4.94 8.99 2.47
CA SER A 134 5.58 7.74 2.01
C SER A 134 6.17 7.89 0.61
N LEU A 135 5.44 8.58 -0.29
CA LEU A 135 5.88 8.96 -1.63
C LEU A 135 7.06 9.95 -1.68
N PHE A 136 7.54 10.43 -0.54
CA PHE A 136 8.64 11.40 -0.47
C PHE A 136 9.81 10.87 0.36
N SER A 137 9.53 10.40 1.57
CA SER A 137 10.54 9.97 2.54
C SER A 137 10.74 8.44 2.55
N GLY A 138 9.90 7.69 1.84
CA GLY A 138 9.87 6.22 1.85
C GLY A 138 8.98 5.65 2.96
N ASP A 139 8.50 4.42 2.76
CA ASP A 139 7.56 3.73 3.65
C ASP A 139 8.22 3.22 4.93
N ALA A 140 9.53 2.98 4.92
CA ALA A 140 10.29 2.63 6.12
C ALA A 140 10.57 3.83 7.05
N GLY A 141 10.31 5.07 6.58
CA GLY A 141 10.63 6.29 7.29
C GLY A 141 9.84 6.48 8.59
N PHE A 142 10.50 6.98 9.63
CA PHE A 142 9.86 7.29 10.92
C PHE A 142 8.66 8.24 10.77
N ALA A 143 8.77 9.25 9.90
CA ALA A 143 7.71 10.22 9.65
C ALA A 143 6.43 9.55 9.09
N CYS A 144 6.56 8.60 8.16
CA CYS A 144 5.43 7.84 7.63
C CYS A 144 4.72 7.07 8.75
N TRP A 145 5.49 6.35 9.59
CA TRP A 145 4.95 5.62 10.73
C TRP A 145 4.24 6.51 11.74
N GLN A 146 4.83 7.66 12.08
CA GLN A 146 4.25 8.63 13.00
C GLN A 146 2.91 9.16 12.48
N LEU A 147 2.86 9.61 11.22
CA LEU A 147 1.63 10.15 10.61
C LEU A 147 0.52 9.10 10.48
N HIS A 148 0.88 7.86 10.13
CA HIS A 148 -0.07 6.75 10.12
C HIS A 148 -0.64 6.48 11.51
N SER A 149 0.21 6.51 12.55
CA SER A 149 -0.25 6.32 13.93
C SER A 149 -1.23 7.41 14.39
N GLU A 150 -1.00 8.68 14.01
CA GLU A 150 -1.94 9.77 14.26
C GLU A 150 -3.27 9.55 13.53
N THR A 151 -3.22 9.03 12.29
CA THR A 151 -4.41 8.70 11.49
C THR A 151 -5.23 7.59 12.14
N VAL A 152 -4.58 6.53 12.64
CA VAL A 152 -5.24 5.43 13.37
C VAL A 152 -5.84 5.93 14.69
N ALA A 153 -5.12 6.75 15.45
CA ALA A 153 -5.63 7.36 16.67
C ALA A 153 -6.87 8.24 16.40
N LEU A 154 -6.85 9.04 15.33
CA LEU A 154 -8.01 9.85 14.94
C LEU A 154 -9.19 8.98 14.47
N THR A 155 -8.92 7.91 13.72
CA THR A 155 -9.96 6.95 13.27
C THR A 155 -10.69 6.31 14.44
N THR A 156 -9.93 5.91 15.47
CA THR A 156 -10.49 5.28 16.67
C THR A 156 -11.21 6.30 17.55
N PHE A 157 -10.66 7.50 17.72
CA PHE A 157 -11.32 8.62 18.39
C PHE A 157 -12.69 8.96 17.76
N LEU A 158 -12.78 8.92 16.43
CA LEU A 158 -14.02 9.18 15.69
C LEU A 158 -15.00 7.98 15.70
N GLY A 159 -14.61 6.82 16.23
CA GLY A 159 -15.45 5.63 16.25
C GLY A 159 -15.67 4.97 14.89
N PHE A 160 -14.92 5.35 13.84
CA PHE A 160 -15.14 4.85 12.47
C PHE A 160 -14.89 3.35 12.30
N HIS A 161 -14.20 2.73 13.25
CA HIS A 161 -13.91 1.29 13.31
C HIS A 161 -15.07 0.47 13.91
N ALA A 162 -15.98 1.11 14.64
CA ALA A 162 -17.02 0.48 15.43
C ALA A 162 -18.41 1.01 15.04
N GLU A 163 -18.73 0.96 13.74
CA GLU A 163 -20.07 1.29 13.26
C GLU A 163 -21.13 0.40 13.96
N VAL A 164 -22.26 1.01 14.32
CA VAL A 164 -23.39 0.31 14.93
C VAL A 164 -24.33 -0.15 13.82
N ASP A 165 -24.62 -1.44 13.80
CA ASP A 165 -25.51 -2.04 12.80
C ASP A 165 -26.92 -1.43 12.91
N THR A 166 -27.44 -0.97 11.77
CA THR A 166 -28.83 -0.50 11.62
C THR A 166 -29.53 -1.39 10.62
N GLU A 167 -30.69 -1.93 10.99
CA GLU A 167 -31.51 -2.78 10.13
C GLU A 167 -32.89 -2.15 9.90
N PRO A 168 -33.26 -1.81 8.65
CA PRO A 168 -32.44 -1.87 7.43
C PRO A 168 -31.39 -0.75 7.38
N TYR A 169 -30.20 -1.06 6.86
CA TYR A 169 -29.17 -0.06 6.59
C TYR A 169 -29.61 0.82 5.42
N VAL A 170 -29.57 2.15 5.61
CA VAL A 170 -29.87 3.13 4.56
C VAL A 170 -28.62 3.95 4.28
N PRO A 171 -27.96 3.76 3.11
CA PRO A 171 -26.74 4.49 2.82
C PRO A 171 -27.02 5.98 2.61
N THR A 172 -26.06 6.78 3.04
CA THR A 172 -25.96 8.22 2.76
C THR A 172 -24.54 8.51 2.26
N ILE A 173 -24.33 9.69 1.67
CA ILE A 173 -22.99 10.13 1.30
C ILE A 173 -22.03 10.13 2.50
N GLY A 174 -22.49 10.62 3.66
CA GLY A 174 -21.70 10.65 4.89
C GLY A 174 -21.32 9.25 5.37
N ALA A 175 -22.31 8.33 5.46
CA ALA A 175 -22.08 6.96 5.93
C ALA A 175 -21.12 6.19 5.00
N GLU A 176 -21.31 6.28 3.69
CA GLU A 176 -20.46 5.58 2.74
C GLU A 176 -19.05 6.18 2.64
N ILE A 177 -18.88 7.50 2.78
CA ILE A 177 -17.54 8.11 2.89
C ILE A 177 -16.84 7.61 4.16
N LYS A 178 -17.53 7.53 5.31
CA LYS A 178 -16.94 6.98 6.55
C LYS A 178 -16.45 5.55 6.36
N ARG A 179 -17.29 4.67 5.78
CA ARG A 179 -16.90 3.29 5.47
C ARG A 179 -15.72 3.22 4.50
N LYS A 180 -15.69 4.05 3.45
CA LYS A 180 -14.58 4.14 2.50
C LYS A 180 -13.27 4.58 3.18
N VAL A 181 -13.31 5.64 3.99
CA VAL A 181 -12.12 6.16 4.70
C VAL A 181 -11.62 5.14 5.71
N PHE A 182 -12.50 4.54 6.51
CA PHE A 182 -12.13 3.47 7.44
C PHE A 182 -11.51 2.28 6.73
N ALA A 183 -12.16 1.75 5.69
CA ALA A 183 -11.66 0.61 4.93
C ALA A 183 -10.28 0.90 4.31
N TYR A 184 -10.09 2.12 3.80
CA TYR A 184 -8.81 2.59 3.29
C TYR A 184 -7.71 2.55 4.35
N ILE A 185 -7.96 3.14 5.53
CA ILE A 185 -7.01 3.17 6.64
C ILE A 185 -6.73 1.75 7.14
N PHE A 186 -7.75 0.89 7.20
CA PHE A 186 -7.61 -0.49 7.62
C PHE A 186 -6.71 -1.30 6.71
N TYR A 187 -6.90 -1.26 5.39
CA TYR A 187 -6.00 -2.00 4.52
C TYR A 187 -4.60 -1.37 4.46
N MET A 188 -4.48 -0.04 4.49
CA MET A 188 -3.19 0.64 4.47
C MET A 188 -2.34 0.30 5.68
N ASP A 189 -2.95 0.16 6.86
CA ASP A 189 -2.28 -0.32 8.07
C ASP A 189 -1.60 -1.68 7.85
N LYS A 190 -2.25 -2.57 7.08
CA LYS A 190 -1.71 -3.91 6.79
C LYS A 190 -0.66 -3.86 5.70
N VAL A 191 -0.79 -2.94 4.75
CA VAL A 191 0.24 -2.68 3.73
C VAL A 191 1.53 -2.19 4.39
N LEU A 192 1.43 -1.21 5.30
CA LEU A 192 2.59 -0.67 6.03
C LEU A 192 3.21 -1.71 6.98
N ALA A 193 2.38 -2.54 7.62
CA ALA A 193 2.85 -3.65 8.45
C ALA A 193 3.59 -4.72 7.61
N SER A 194 3.05 -5.13 6.46
CA SER A 194 3.73 -6.05 5.52
C SER A 194 5.12 -5.53 5.13
N PHE A 195 5.22 -4.22 4.89
CA PHE A 195 6.45 -3.60 4.40
C PHE A 195 7.48 -3.44 5.52
N SER A 196 7.10 -2.83 6.64
CA SER A 196 8.05 -2.47 7.71
C SER A 196 8.39 -3.63 8.64
N GLY A 197 7.58 -4.69 8.61
CA GLY A 197 7.64 -5.80 9.55
C GLY A 197 7.06 -5.49 10.93
N ARG A 198 6.54 -4.28 11.13
CA ARG A 198 5.98 -3.84 12.42
C ARG A 198 4.57 -4.41 12.62
N PRO A 199 4.14 -4.63 13.87
CA PRO A 199 2.76 -5.00 14.16
C PRO A 199 1.76 -3.98 13.60
N PRO A 200 0.63 -4.42 13.01
CA PRO A 200 -0.46 -3.54 12.62
C PRO A 200 -0.98 -2.74 13.82
N LEU A 201 -1.35 -1.47 13.60
CA LEU A 201 -1.89 -0.61 14.66
C LEU A 201 -3.37 -0.85 14.92
N MET A 202 -4.10 -1.48 13.99
CA MET A 202 -5.49 -1.85 14.15
C MET A 202 -5.69 -3.36 14.03
N SER A 203 -6.43 -3.96 14.95
CA SER A 203 -6.85 -5.37 14.81
C SER A 203 -8.28 -5.47 14.29
N ARG A 204 -8.54 -6.48 13.44
CA ARG A 204 -9.88 -6.84 12.96
C ARG A 204 -10.83 -7.19 14.10
N ARG A 205 -10.32 -7.61 15.27
CA ARG A 205 -11.13 -7.98 16.45
C ARG A 205 -11.89 -6.81 17.05
N TYR A 206 -11.40 -5.59 16.85
CA TYR A 206 -12.05 -4.37 17.31
C TYR A 206 -12.73 -3.60 16.16
N ALA A 207 -12.58 -4.06 14.91
CA ALA A 207 -13.12 -3.42 13.72
C ALA A 207 -14.40 -4.10 13.21
N ARG A 208 -15.54 -3.49 13.50
CA ARG A 208 -16.88 -3.98 13.13
C ARG A 208 -17.44 -3.35 11.86
N THR A 209 -16.96 -2.17 11.48
CA THR A 209 -17.42 -1.45 10.29
C THR A 209 -17.33 -2.31 9.02
N PRO A 210 -18.44 -2.53 8.29
CA PRO A 210 -18.46 -3.34 7.09
C PRO A 210 -17.77 -2.61 5.91
N PRO A 211 -17.38 -3.33 4.85
CA PRO A 211 -16.93 -2.69 3.62
C PRO A 211 -17.99 -1.71 3.06
N PRO A 212 -17.59 -0.58 2.45
CA PRO A 212 -18.53 0.37 1.85
C PRO A 212 -19.30 -0.32 0.73
N LEU A 213 -20.57 0.02 0.49
CA LEU A 213 -21.33 -0.52 -0.65
C LEU A 213 -20.66 -0.11 -1.97
N ASP A 214 -20.77 -0.98 -2.98
CA ASP A 214 -20.16 -0.73 -4.27
C ASP A 214 -21.00 0.22 -5.14
N LEU A 215 -21.09 1.47 -4.69
CA LEU A 215 -21.85 2.52 -5.32
C LEU A 215 -20.93 3.54 -5.97
N LYS A 216 -21.35 4.02 -7.14
CA LYS A 216 -20.75 5.17 -7.80
C LYS A 216 -20.93 6.42 -6.94
N ASP A 217 -19.93 7.31 -6.92
CA ASP A 217 -19.99 8.52 -6.08
C ASP A 217 -21.15 9.45 -6.50
N GLU A 218 -21.50 9.48 -7.78
CA GLU A 218 -22.65 10.24 -8.29
C GLU A 218 -23.99 9.66 -7.82
N HIS A 219 -24.08 8.36 -7.53
CA HIS A 219 -25.30 7.76 -6.96
C HIS A 219 -25.50 8.25 -5.52
N LEU A 220 -24.41 8.40 -4.75
CA LEU A 220 -24.45 8.93 -3.38
C LEU A 220 -24.82 10.42 -3.34
N LEU A 221 -24.59 11.15 -4.43
CA LEU A 221 -24.95 12.55 -4.60
C LEU A 221 -26.35 12.75 -5.20
N SER A 222 -27.05 11.68 -5.54
CA SER A 222 -28.39 11.74 -6.15
C SER A 222 -29.51 11.85 -5.11
N ASP A 223 -30.75 12.05 -5.57
CA ASP A 223 -31.92 12.04 -4.69
C ASP A 223 -32.15 10.66 -4.05
N LYS A 224 -32.89 10.64 -2.93
CA LYS A 224 -33.13 9.43 -2.14
C LYS A 224 -33.73 8.28 -2.94
N ALA A 225 -34.62 8.55 -3.90
CA ALA A 225 -35.26 7.50 -4.69
C ALA A 225 -34.29 6.91 -5.72
N THR A 226 -33.48 7.76 -6.35
CA THR A 226 -32.42 7.31 -7.26
C THR A 226 -31.39 6.45 -6.54
N LEU A 227 -30.90 6.89 -5.37
CA LEU A 227 -29.97 6.12 -4.55
C LEU A 227 -30.57 4.77 -4.13
N ALA A 228 -31.80 4.74 -3.62
CA ALA A 228 -32.46 3.50 -3.19
C ALA A 228 -32.57 2.46 -4.32
N ARG A 229 -32.79 2.90 -5.56
CA ARG A 229 -32.80 2.02 -6.73
C ARG A 229 -31.43 1.41 -7.02
N HIS A 230 -30.35 2.19 -6.95
CA HIS A 230 -29.01 1.65 -7.16
C HIS A 230 -28.60 0.70 -6.02
N VAL A 231 -29.04 0.97 -4.78
CA VAL A 231 -28.84 0.06 -3.65
C VAL A 231 -29.57 -1.26 -3.86
N ALA A 232 -30.81 -1.22 -4.35
CA ALA A 232 -31.60 -2.42 -4.65
C ALA A 232 -31.03 -3.26 -5.82
N ASN A 233 -30.18 -2.68 -6.66
CA ASN A 233 -29.52 -3.37 -7.77
C ASN A 233 -28.18 -4.04 -7.36
N LEU A 234 -27.71 -3.84 -6.13
CA LEU A 234 -26.51 -4.52 -5.63
C LEU A 234 -26.79 -6.01 -5.44
N ASP A 235 -25.74 -6.83 -5.50
CA ASP A 235 -25.84 -8.24 -5.14
C ASP A 235 -25.95 -8.42 -3.60
N GLU A 236 -26.15 -9.66 -3.16
CA GLU A 236 -26.27 -10.02 -1.74
C GLU A 236 -25.03 -9.67 -0.90
N ASN A 237 -23.87 -9.47 -1.52
CA ASN A 237 -22.62 -9.09 -0.88
C ASN A 237 -22.37 -7.57 -0.96
N GLY A 238 -23.23 -6.80 -1.63
CA GLY A 238 -23.12 -5.35 -1.82
C GLY A 238 -22.21 -4.92 -2.97
N TRP A 239 -21.92 -5.81 -3.94
CA TRP A 239 -21.21 -5.47 -5.18
C TRP A 239 -22.15 -4.91 -6.24
N ASN A 240 -21.60 -4.07 -7.12
CA ASN A 240 -22.37 -3.56 -8.25
C ASN A 240 -22.57 -4.64 -9.31
N THR A 241 -23.78 -4.69 -9.87
CA THR A 241 -24.14 -5.63 -10.94
C THR A 241 -23.98 -5.01 -12.34
N GLU A 242 -23.65 -3.72 -12.42
CA GLU A 242 -23.42 -2.98 -13.67
C GLU A 242 -22.04 -3.27 -14.29
N GLY A 243 -21.14 -3.93 -13.55
CA GLY A 243 -19.79 -4.26 -13.99
C GLY A 243 -18.83 -3.06 -14.01
N GLY A 244 -19.21 -1.96 -13.36
CA GLY A 244 -18.41 -0.74 -13.29
C GLY A 244 -17.26 -0.88 -12.30
N LEU A 245 -16.14 -0.20 -12.58
CA LEU A 245 -15.05 -0.02 -11.61
C LEU A 245 -15.21 1.34 -10.94
N TYR A 246 -15.65 1.35 -9.69
CA TYR A 246 -15.84 2.54 -8.88
C TYR A 246 -14.74 2.66 -7.81
N SER A 247 -14.65 3.85 -7.19
CA SER A 247 -13.77 4.09 -6.04
C SER A 247 -14.03 3.08 -4.91
N ALA A 248 -15.30 2.74 -4.70
CA ALA A 248 -15.73 1.73 -3.74
C ALA A 248 -15.25 0.32 -4.10
N THR A 249 -15.35 -0.07 -5.39
CA THR A 249 -15.01 -1.42 -5.86
C THR A 249 -13.59 -1.82 -5.48
N PHE A 250 -12.63 -0.92 -5.70
CA PHE A 250 -11.22 -1.16 -5.37
C PHE A 250 -10.99 -1.24 -3.86
N ILE A 251 -11.54 -0.29 -3.10
CA ILE A 251 -11.41 -0.26 -1.62
C ILE A 251 -12.01 -1.52 -0.99
N ARG A 252 -13.18 -1.97 -1.49
CA ARG A 252 -13.85 -3.19 -1.03
C ARG A 252 -12.98 -4.42 -1.22
N ALA A 253 -12.43 -4.62 -2.41
CA ALA A 253 -11.56 -5.76 -2.70
C ALA A 253 -10.35 -5.81 -1.74
N ARG A 254 -9.66 -4.66 -1.58
CA ARG A 254 -8.46 -4.57 -0.72
C ARG A 254 -8.77 -4.77 0.75
N VAL A 255 -9.86 -4.21 1.28
CA VAL A 255 -10.21 -4.39 2.70
C VAL A 255 -10.60 -5.84 3.02
N MET A 256 -11.24 -6.54 2.08
CA MET A 256 -11.53 -7.97 2.24
C MET A 256 -10.26 -8.81 2.33
N LEU A 257 -9.25 -8.53 1.49
CA LEU A 257 -7.93 -9.16 1.56
C LEU A 257 -7.16 -8.79 2.82
N ALA A 258 -7.23 -7.52 3.23
CA ALA A 258 -6.55 -7.04 4.43
C ALA A 258 -7.11 -7.65 5.73
N ARG A 259 -8.40 -7.99 5.79
CA ARG A 259 -8.98 -8.70 6.95
C ARG A 259 -8.39 -10.11 7.10
N ILE A 260 -8.10 -10.80 5.99
CA ILE A 260 -7.38 -12.08 6.02
C ILE A 260 -5.92 -11.85 6.42
N ARG A 261 -5.27 -10.84 5.86
CA ARG A 261 -3.88 -10.49 6.19
C ARG A 261 -3.68 -10.16 7.66
N ASP A 262 -4.61 -9.45 8.27
CA ASP A 262 -4.59 -9.13 9.69
C ASP A 262 -4.61 -10.38 10.57
N GLU A 263 -5.43 -11.39 10.23
CA GLU A 263 -5.42 -12.67 10.93
C GLU A 263 -4.11 -13.44 10.77
N LEU A 264 -3.49 -13.36 9.60
CA LEU A 264 -2.15 -13.93 9.37
C LEU A 264 -1.12 -13.24 10.26
N PHE A 265 -1.19 -11.91 10.41
CA PHE A 265 -0.31 -11.16 11.30
C PHE A 265 -0.54 -11.46 12.78
N GLU A 266 -1.79 -11.65 13.21
CA GLU A 266 -2.09 -12.13 14.57
C GLU A 266 -1.44 -13.48 14.85
N ILE A 267 -1.43 -14.39 13.88
CA ILE A 267 -0.79 -15.71 14.02
C ILE A 267 0.74 -15.61 13.99
N ALA A 268 1.27 -14.71 13.17
CA ALA A 268 2.70 -14.57 12.93
C ALA A 268 3.45 -13.84 14.03
N LEU A 269 2.83 -12.79 14.57
CA LEU A 269 3.39 -11.89 15.59
C LEU A 269 2.83 -12.15 16.98
N GLY A 270 1.73 -12.91 17.06
CA GLY A 270 1.05 -13.21 18.31
C GLY A 270 1.92 -14.06 19.23
N HIS A 271 1.92 -13.70 20.50
CA HIS A 271 2.53 -14.51 21.55
C HIS A 271 1.43 -15.44 22.10
N GLY A 272 1.37 -16.67 21.59
CA GLY A 272 0.33 -17.64 21.95
C GLY A 272 0.71 -19.07 21.57
N SER A 273 -0.19 -20.02 21.82
CA SER A 273 -0.02 -21.39 21.34
C SER A 273 0.13 -21.39 19.82
N VAL A 274 1.07 -22.17 19.31
CA VAL A 274 1.25 -22.35 17.86
C VAL A 274 -0.08 -22.76 17.24
N THR A 275 -0.60 -21.93 16.35
CA THR A 275 -1.84 -22.23 15.61
C THR A 275 -1.66 -23.54 14.84
N SER A 276 -2.73 -24.34 14.73
CA SER A 276 -2.68 -25.62 14.01
C SER A 276 -2.41 -25.43 12.50
N VAL A 277 -1.96 -26.50 11.83
CA VAL A 277 -1.82 -26.51 10.36
C VAL A 277 -3.20 -26.42 9.71
N GLU A 278 -4.19 -27.10 10.27
CA GLU A 278 -5.58 -27.14 9.83
C GLU A 278 -6.18 -25.73 9.77
N THR A 279 -5.97 -24.93 10.82
CA THR A 279 -6.46 -23.53 10.85
C THR A 279 -5.81 -22.68 9.75
N VAL A 280 -4.53 -22.89 9.41
CA VAL A 280 -3.90 -22.13 8.31
C VAL A 280 -4.40 -22.60 6.94
N LEU A 281 -4.68 -23.89 6.78
CA LEU A 281 -5.34 -24.40 5.57
C LEU A 281 -6.77 -23.86 5.42
N GLU A 282 -7.52 -23.69 6.50
CA GLU A 282 -8.82 -23.02 6.49
C GLU A 282 -8.70 -21.54 6.05
N ILE A 283 -7.65 -20.84 6.48
CA ILE A 283 -7.36 -19.48 6.02
C ILE A 283 -7.03 -19.47 4.53
N LYS A 284 -6.24 -20.45 4.05
CA LYS A 284 -5.93 -20.65 2.61
C LYS A 284 -7.21 -20.83 1.79
N GLU A 285 -8.12 -21.70 2.22
CA GLU A 285 -9.39 -21.90 1.55
C GLU A 285 -10.27 -20.64 1.56
N ARG A 286 -10.31 -19.91 2.69
CA ARG A 286 -11.05 -18.65 2.79
C ARG A 286 -10.48 -17.59 1.83
N GLN A 287 -9.16 -17.48 1.72
CA GLN A 287 -8.49 -16.59 0.78
C GLN A 287 -8.89 -16.90 -0.68
N LEU A 288 -8.90 -18.18 -1.06
CA LEU A 288 -9.33 -18.61 -2.39
C LEU A 288 -10.81 -18.32 -2.65
N ARG A 289 -11.70 -18.61 -1.68
CA ARG A 289 -13.13 -18.30 -1.78
C ARG A 289 -13.40 -16.80 -1.89
N THR A 290 -12.67 -15.97 -1.15
CA THR A 290 -12.79 -14.50 -1.25
C THR A 290 -12.46 -14.02 -2.66
N ILE A 291 -11.39 -14.51 -3.28
CA ILE A 291 -11.02 -14.15 -4.65
C ILE A 291 -12.04 -14.67 -5.66
N ALA A 292 -12.53 -15.89 -5.49
CA ALA A 292 -13.55 -16.47 -6.37
C ALA A 292 -14.88 -15.69 -6.33
N GLY A 293 -15.17 -14.99 -5.23
CA GLY A 293 -16.35 -14.14 -5.06
C GLY A 293 -16.19 -12.70 -5.55
N PHE A 294 -15.04 -12.31 -6.08
CA PHE A 294 -14.84 -10.96 -6.61
C PHE A 294 -15.50 -10.76 -7.98
N PRO A 295 -16.01 -9.55 -8.28
CA PRO A 295 -16.63 -9.29 -9.58
C PRO A 295 -15.58 -9.34 -10.71
N PRO A 296 -15.95 -9.76 -11.93
CA PRO A 296 -14.99 -9.90 -13.04
C PRO A 296 -14.17 -8.65 -13.35
N ILE A 297 -14.68 -7.46 -13.04
CA ILE A 297 -14.00 -6.18 -13.31
C ILE A 297 -12.67 -6.04 -12.54
N VAL A 298 -12.52 -6.67 -11.36
CA VAL A 298 -11.28 -6.62 -10.55
C VAL A 298 -10.37 -7.83 -10.71
N VAL A 299 -10.79 -8.85 -11.47
CA VAL A 299 -10.03 -10.09 -11.65
C VAL A 299 -8.97 -9.90 -12.74
N PHE A 300 -7.70 -10.10 -12.38
CA PHE A 300 -6.58 -10.09 -13.33
C PHE A 300 -6.53 -11.37 -14.17
N LYS A 301 -6.24 -11.21 -15.46
CA LYS A 301 -5.89 -12.32 -16.37
C LYS A 301 -4.58 -12.00 -17.08
N ASP A 302 -3.78 -13.03 -17.35
CA ASP A 302 -2.49 -12.87 -18.03
C ASP A 302 -2.62 -12.21 -19.41
N GLU A 303 -3.74 -12.47 -20.12
CA GLU A 303 -4.00 -11.84 -21.42
C GLU A 303 -4.23 -10.32 -21.33
N ASP A 304 -4.66 -9.80 -20.17
CA ASP A 304 -4.99 -8.38 -19.99
C ASP A 304 -3.77 -7.46 -20.27
N ILE A 305 -2.56 -7.96 -20.01
CA ILE A 305 -1.30 -7.24 -20.25
C ILE A 305 -1.08 -6.94 -21.73
N GLN A 306 -1.62 -7.76 -22.62
CA GLN A 306 -1.49 -7.57 -24.07
C GLN A 306 -2.72 -6.88 -24.68
N ASP A 307 -3.86 -6.84 -23.97
CA ASP A 307 -5.06 -6.17 -24.45
C ASP A 307 -4.97 -4.66 -24.26
N ARG A 308 -4.70 -3.94 -25.36
CA ARG A 308 -4.63 -2.48 -25.41
C ARG A 308 -5.99 -1.78 -25.29
N LYS A 309 -7.11 -2.51 -25.32
CA LYS A 309 -8.45 -1.95 -25.09
C LYS A 309 -8.75 -1.76 -23.61
N ILE A 310 -8.04 -2.45 -22.73
CA ILE A 310 -8.19 -2.31 -21.29
C ILE A 310 -7.55 -0.99 -20.85
N ASP A 311 -8.35 -0.17 -20.18
CA ASP A 311 -7.90 1.08 -19.56
C ASP A 311 -6.77 0.81 -18.54
N VAL A 312 -5.77 1.68 -18.53
CA VAL A 312 -4.56 1.51 -17.70
C VAL A 312 -4.88 1.45 -16.21
N ALA A 313 -5.84 2.24 -15.72
CA ALA A 313 -6.21 2.22 -14.31
C ALA A 313 -6.91 0.90 -13.93
N ILE A 314 -7.72 0.34 -14.84
CA ILE A 314 -8.33 -0.99 -14.63
C ILE A 314 -7.23 -2.05 -14.55
N LEU A 315 -6.29 -2.05 -15.50
CA LEU A 315 -5.19 -3.02 -15.53
C LEU A 315 -4.33 -2.94 -14.26
N TYR A 316 -3.99 -1.72 -13.83
CA TYR A 316 -3.24 -1.49 -12.59
C TYR A 316 -4.00 -2.04 -11.37
N ILE A 317 -5.29 -1.72 -11.23
CA ILE A 317 -6.11 -2.17 -10.11
C ILE A 317 -6.17 -3.71 -10.05
N ARG A 318 -6.40 -4.36 -11.19
CA ARG A 318 -6.41 -5.83 -11.29
C ARG A 318 -5.08 -6.42 -10.83
N LEU A 319 -3.96 -5.87 -11.30
CA LEU A 319 -2.62 -6.32 -10.90
C LEU A 319 -2.38 -6.13 -9.40
N ILE A 320 -2.74 -4.99 -8.82
CA ILE A 320 -2.57 -4.74 -7.37
C ILE A 320 -3.41 -5.70 -6.54
N VAL A 321 -4.69 -5.92 -6.89
CA VAL A 321 -5.54 -6.88 -6.17
C VAL A 321 -4.96 -8.29 -6.27
N TYR A 322 -4.43 -8.66 -7.44
CA TYR A 322 -3.78 -9.96 -7.63
C TYR A 322 -2.47 -10.10 -6.83
N LEU A 323 -1.64 -9.05 -6.77
CA LEU A 323 -0.45 -9.04 -5.93
C LEU A 323 -0.78 -9.13 -4.44
N GLU A 324 -1.83 -8.46 -3.97
CA GLU A 324 -2.28 -8.59 -2.58
C GLU A 324 -2.77 -9.99 -2.25
N HIS A 325 -3.45 -10.65 -3.18
CA HIS A 325 -3.80 -12.06 -3.08
C HIS A 325 -2.55 -12.93 -2.94
N LEU A 326 -1.58 -12.78 -3.85
CA LEU A 326 -0.33 -13.55 -3.83
C LEU A 326 0.47 -13.30 -2.55
N GLN A 327 0.48 -12.08 -2.02
CA GLN A 327 1.14 -11.77 -0.76
C GLN A 327 0.48 -12.48 0.44
N ASN A 328 -0.86 -12.57 0.46
CA ASN A 328 -1.55 -13.36 1.48
C ASN A 328 -1.22 -14.85 1.34
N MET A 329 -1.22 -15.38 0.12
CA MET A 329 -0.82 -16.76 -0.15
C MET A 329 0.63 -17.01 0.29
N PHE A 330 1.55 -16.08 0.01
CA PHE A 330 2.94 -16.16 0.43
C PHE A 330 3.05 -16.28 1.96
N PHE A 331 2.36 -15.44 2.73
CA PHE A 331 2.36 -15.54 4.19
C PHE A 331 1.74 -16.85 4.70
N ILE A 332 0.67 -17.32 4.07
CA ILE A 332 0.02 -18.60 4.38
C ILE A 332 1.00 -19.76 4.17
N GLU A 333 1.61 -19.87 2.98
CA GLU A 333 2.53 -20.96 2.68
C GLU A 333 3.76 -20.91 3.59
N ARG A 334 4.28 -19.72 3.92
CA ARG A 334 5.38 -19.59 4.89
C ARG A 334 5.00 -20.10 6.28
N LEU A 335 3.79 -19.81 6.75
CA LEU A 335 3.30 -20.32 8.03
C LEU A 335 3.14 -21.85 8.01
N LEU A 336 2.72 -22.42 6.88
CA LEU A 336 2.61 -23.87 6.69
C LEU A 336 4.00 -24.54 6.72
N VAL A 337 4.97 -24.00 5.96
CA VAL A 337 6.36 -24.49 5.92
C VAL A 337 6.99 -24.43 7.31
N LYS A 338 6.83 -23.32 8.05
CA LYS A 338 7.32 -23.20 9.45
C LYS A 338 6.73 -24.26 10.40
N ARG A 339 5.63 -24.91 10.02
CA ARG A 339 4.96 -25.97 10.79
C ARG A 339 5.16 -27.37 10.21
N GLY A 340 6.11 -27.52 9.29
CA GLY A 340 6.44 -28.80 8.66
C GLY A 340 5.45 -29.25 7.58
N HIS A 341 4.56 -28.38 7.13
CA HIS A 341 3.66 -28.62 6.01
C HIS A 341 4.19 -27.89 4.76
N ASP A 342 5.07 -28.55 4.00
CA ASP A 342 5.63 -28.03 2.75
C ASP A 342 5.21 -28.91 1.56
N ASP A 343 4.40 -28.36 0.67
CA ASP A 343 3.96 -28.98 -0.58
C ASP A 343 4.63 -28.34 -1.82
N GLY A 344 5.63 -27.46 -1.61
CA GLY A 344 6.30 -26.68 -2.64
C GLY A 344 5.55 -25.41 -3.06
N ALA A 345 4.34 -25.16 -2.57
CA ALA A 345 3.53 -24.01 -3.00
C ALA A 345 4.19 -22.66 -2.67
N LEU A 346 5.00 -22.56 -1.60
CA LEU A 346 5.73 -21.34 -1.26
C LEU A 346 6.63 -20.86 -2.40
N LEU A 347 7.38 -21.79 -3.02
CA LEU A 347 8.25 -21.47 -4.14
C LEU A 347 7.44 -21.04 -5.37
N ALA A 348 6.33 -21.72 -5.64
CA ALA A 348 5.43 -21.38 -6.75
C ALA A 348 4.79 -20.00 -6.61
N VAL A 349 4.25 -19.68 -5.43
CA VAL A 349 3.66 -18.37 -5.12
C VAL A 349 4.72 -17.27 -5.18
N SER A 350 5.92 -17.51 -4.66
CA SER A 350 7.04 -16.55 -4.71
C SER A 350 7.46 -16.25 -6.14
N PHE A 351 7.59 -17.28 -6.97
CA PHE A 351 7.89 -17.15 -8.40
C PHE A 351 6.82 -16.33 -9.12
N GLU A 352 5.55 -16.58 -8.83
CA GLU A 352 4.45 -15.85 -9.44
C GLU A 352 4.41 -14.39 -8.97
N MET A 353 4.58 -14.12 -7.68
CA MET A 353 4.61 -12.78 -7.10
C MET A 353 5.71 -11.91 -7.72
N VAL A 354 6.94 -12.45 -7.86
CA VAL A 354 8.03 -11.79 -8.60
C VAL A 354 7.63 -11.57 -10.05
N SER A 355 7.09 -12.60 -10.72
CA SER A 355 6.72 -12.53 -12.13
C SER A 355 5.67 -11.46 -12.43
N LYS A 356 4.63 -11.32 -11.60
CA LYS A 356 3.58 -10.31 -11.78
C LYS A 356 4.08 -8.91 -11.43
N THR A 357 4.93 -8.79 -10.42
CA THR A 357 5.56 -7.50 -10.07
C THR A 357 6.42 -6.97 -11.22
N LEU A 358 7.18 -7.84 -11.89
CA LEU A 358 8.00 -7.46 -13.04
C LEU A 358 7.19 -6.93 -14.24
N LEU A 359 5.88 -7.19 -14.31
CA LEU A 359 5.03 -6.67 -15.39
C LEU A 359 4.94 -5.13 -15.37
N PHE A 360 5.01 -4.52 -14.18
CA PHE A 360 5.00 -3.06 -14.03
C PHE A 360 6.16 -2.39 -14.75
N TRP A 361 7.36 -2.95 -14.59
CA TRP A 361 8.57 -2.46 -15.24
C TRP A 361 8.63 -2.84 -16.73
N THR A 362 8.39 -4.11 -17.05
CA THR A 362 8.51 -4.61 -18.44
C THR A 362 7.43 -4.08 -19.39
N ASN A 363 6.35 -3.49 -18.88
CA ASN A 363 5.28 -2.86 -19.66
C ASN A 363 5.10 -1.39 -19.24
N MET A 364 6.20 -0.70 -18.89
CA MET A 364 6.20 0.71 -18.51
C MET A 364 5.60 1.64 -19.59
N ASP A 365 5.65 1.26 -20.87
CA ASP A 365 4.99 2.00 -21.95
C ASP A 365 3.49 2.20 -21.68
N ARG A 366 2.86 1.24 -20.99
CA ARG A 366 1.47 1.31 -20.56
C ARG A 366 1.31 1.75 -19.11
N LEU A 367 2.09 1.19 -18.21
CA LEU A 367 1.89 1.34 -16.76
C LEU A 367 2.59 2.56 -16.15
N SER A 368 3.33 3.34 -16.94
CA SER A 368 4.14 4.46 -16.45
C SER A 368 3.37 5.61 -15.82
N VAL A 369 2.09 5.75 -16.13
CA VAL A 369 1.21 6.77 -15.53
C VAL A 369 1.13 6.62 -14.00
N MET A 370 1.52 5.46 -13.47
CA MET A 370 1.52 5.12 -12.04
C MET A 370 2.93 4.86 -11.47
N ASN A 371 3.97 5.39 -12.12
CA ASN A 371 5.39 5.16 -11.78
C ASN A 371 5.81 5.64 -10.38
N GLY A 372 5.06 6.54 -9.73
CA GLY A 372 5.46 7.15 -8.46
C GLY A 372 5.54 6.20 -7.25
N ASP A 373 5.17 4.93 -7.43
CA ASP A 373 5.04 3.91 -6.37
C ASP A 373 5.85 2.63 -6.68
N PHE A 374 6.75 2.63 -7.66
CA PHE A 374 7.41 1.40 -8.13
C PHE A 374 8.41 0.84 -7.12
N GLU A 375 9.09 1.70 -6.37
CA GLU A 375 10.03 1.34 -5.30
C GLU A 375 9.30 0.61 -4.17
N TRP A 376 8.16 1.16 -3.74
CA TRP A 376 7.28 0.47 -2.80
C TRP A 376 6.81 -0.87 -3.36
N LEU A 377 6.36 -0.90 -4.62
CA LEU A 377 5.78 -2.09 -5.23
C LEU A 377 6.81 -3.23 -5.34
N VAL A 378 8.02 -2.94 -5.84
CA VAL A 378 9.08 -3.96 -5.98
C VAL A 378 9.51 -4.48 -4.62
N MET A 379 9.66 -3.61 -3.62
CA MET A 379 10.06 -4.00 -2.27
C MET A 379 8.94 -4.73 -1.51
N ALA A 380 7.68 -4.33 -1.67
CA ALA A 380 6.56 -4.96 -0.98
C ALA A 380 6.24 -6.38 -1.51
N TYR A 381 6.43 -6.61 -2.81
CA TYR A 381 5.98 -7.85 -3.46
C TYR A 381 7.13 -8.68 -4.04
N ALA A 382 8.02 -8.09 -4.85
CA ALA A 382 9.07 -8.88 -5.51
C ALA A 382 10.24 -9.21 -4.59
N ALA A 383 10.71 -8.30 -3.74
CA ALA A 383 11.85 -8.57 -2.86
C ALA A 383 11.62 -9.81 -1.93
N PRO A 384 10.47 -9.96 -1.23
CA PRO A 384 10.21 -11.15 -0.41
C PRO A 384 10.21 -12.45 -1.23
N GLY A 385 9.56 -12.45 -2.39
CA GLY A 385 9.52 -13.60 -3.29
C GLY A 385 10.91 -13.90 -3.88
N GLY A 386 11.66 -12.86 -4.24
CA GLY A 386 13.03 -12.93 -4.73
C GLY A 386 13.98 -13.57 -3.71
N GLY A 387 13.78 -13.30 -2.42
CA GLY A 387 14.50 -13.98 -1.35
C GLY A 387 14.29 -15.49 -1.35
N ILE A 388 13.04 -15.96 -1.49
CA ILE A 388 12.73 -17.41 -1.60
C ILE A 388 13.35 -18.00 -2.88
N LEU A 389 13.30 -17.27 -3.99
CA LEU A 389 13.93 -17.71 -5.24
C LEU A 389 15.46 -17.80 -5.12
N CYS A 390 16.10 -16.87 -4.40
CA CYS A 390 17.53 -16.91 -4.10
C CYS A 390 17.88 -18.12 -3.23
N LEU A 391 17.10 -18.40 -2.20
CA LEU A 391 17.26 -19.59 -1.36
C LEU A 391 17.20 -20.87 -2.19
N GLU A 392 16.26 -20.98 -3.12
CA GLU A 392 16.16 -22.15 -4.00
C GLU A 392 17.40 -22.31 -4.90
N LEU A 393 18.06 -21.22 -5.32
CA LEU A 393 19.32 -21.32 -6.06
C LEU A 393 20.50 -21.78 -5.20
N LEU A 394 20.51 -21.40 -3.91
CA LEU A 394 21.56 -21.76 -2.96
C LEU A 394 21.37 -23.17 -2.37
N LYS A 395 20.12 -23.56 -2.13
CA LYS A 395 19.69 -24.84 -1.54
C LYS A 395 18.57 -25.45 -2.41
N PRO A 396 18.92 -26.09 -3.53
CA PRO A 396 17.93 -26.61 -4.47
C PRO A 396 17.04 -27.70 -3.86
N THR A 397 15.72 -27.51 -3.94
CA THR A 397 14.69 -28.48 -3.55
C THR A 397 14.02 -29.14 -4.77
N LEU A 398 14.19 -28.55 -5.96
CA LEU A 398 13.66 -29.07 -7.23
C LEU A 398 14.37 -30.36 -7.69
N HIS A 399 13.97 -31.51 -7.14
CA HIS A 399 14.46 -32.82 -7.56
C HIS A 399 14.14 -33.09 -9.04
N GLY A 400 15.17 -33.26 -9.89
CA GLY A 400 14.99 -33.46 -11.34
C GLY A 400 14.76 -32.17 -12.15
N GLY A 401 14.89 -31.00 -11.53
CA GLY A 401 14.94 -29.69 -12.21
C GLY A 401 13.59 -29.01 -12.49
N ASN A 402 12.46 -29.65 -12.14
CA ASN A 402 11.11 -29.13 -12.37
C ASN A 402 10.27 -29.17 -11.08
N HIS A 403 9.42 -28.17 -10.88
CA HIS A 403 8.48 -28.15 -9.76
C HIS A 403 7.30 -29.12 -10.00
N PRO A 404 6.88 -29.95 -9.01
CA PRO A 404 5.84 -30.97 -9.21
C PRO A 404 4.50 -30.41 -9.70
N GLN A 405 4.14 -29.21 -9.23
CA GLN A 405 2.84 -28.58 -9.52
C GLN A 405 2.94 -27.45 -10.56
N ASN A 406 4.15 -27.03 -10.94
CA ASN A 406 4.35 -25.88 -11.83
C ASN A 406 5.50 -26.12 -12.82
N PRO A 407 5.22 -26.67 -14.01
CA PRO A 407 6.25 -26.98 -15.01
C PRO A 407 7.02 -25.76 -15.52
N LYS A 408 6.49 -24.54 -15.37
CA LYS A 408 7.18 -23.30 -15.77
C LYS A 408 8.31 -22.93 -14.78
N LEU A 409 8.28 -23.51 -13.59
CA LEU A 409 9.22 -23.23 -12.52
C LEU A 409 10.41 -24.20 -12.63
N THR A 410 11.51 -23.66 -13.12
CA THR A 410 12.78 -24.35 -13.34
C THR A 410 13.91 -23.48 -12.81
N ARG A 411 15.07 -24.06 -12.56
CA ARG A 411 16.27 -23.28 -12.19
C ARG A 411 16.55 -22.14 -13.18
N SER A 412 16.39 -22.40 -14.48
CA SER A 412 16.60 -21.40 -15.53
C SER A 412 15.59 -20.25 -15.46
N SER A 413 14.31 -20.55 -15.27
CA SER A 413 13.29 -19.50 -15.16
C SER A 413 13.45 -18.69 -13.87
N ILE A 414 13.88 -19.31 -12.76
CA ILE A 414 14.25 -18.59 -11.52
C ILE A 414 15.36 -17.58 -11.81
N ILE A 415 16.46 -18.02 -12.43
CA ILE A 415 17.59 -17.14 -12.79
C ILE A 415 17.10 -15.97 -13.66
N GLN A 416 16.30 -16.24 -14.69
CA GLN A 416 15.76 -15.19 -15.57
C GLN A 416 14.91 -14.17 -14.80
N LYS A 417 14.05 -14.61 -13.89
CA LYS A 417 13.21 -13.70 -13.09
C LYS A 417 14.04 -12.87 -12.12
N LEU A 418 15.02 -13.47 -11.46
CA LEU A 418 15.93 -12.74 -10.58
C LEU A 418 16.81 -11.74 -11.35
N SER A 419 17.29 -12.08 -12.55
CA SER A 419 18.03 -11.13 -13.40
C SER A 419 17.17 -9.94 -13.81
N LEU A 420 15.89 -10.17 -14.16
CA LEU A 420 14.95 -9.07 -14.43
C LEU A 420 14.68 -8.24 -13.17
N LEU A 421 14.60 -8.87 -12.00
CA LEU A 421 14.41 -8.18 -10.73
C LEU A 421 15.61 -7.29 -10.38
N VAL A 422 16.84 -7.75 -10.60
CA VAL A 422 18.05 -6.92 -10.49
C VAL A 422 17.95 -5.72 -11.42
N GLY A 423 17.52 -5.91 -12.68
CA GLY A 423 17.34 -4.81 -13.63
C GLY A 423 16.27 -3.80 -13.19
N PHE A 424 15.17 -4.27 -12.59
CA PHE A 424 14.14 -3.39 -12.05
C PHE A 424 14.64 -2.62 -10.81
N LEU A 425 15.34 -3.29 -9.89
CA LEU A 425 15.93 -2.63 -8.72
C LEU A 425 17.03 -1.64 -9.10
N ASP A 426 17.81 -1.90 -10.16
CA ASP A 426 18.80 -0.96 -10.70
C ASP A 426 18.19 0.27 -11.37
N TRP A 427 16.98 0.13 -11.94
CA TRP A 427 16.26 1.25 -12.52
C TRP A 427 15.75 2.24 -11.47
N VAL A 428 15.53 1.79 -10.23
CA VAL A 428 15.16 2.67 -9.11
C VAL A 428 16.31 3.61 -8.78
N SER A 429 16.02 4.91 -8.74
CA SER A 429 17.05 5.90 -8.36
C SER A 429 17.48 5.69 -6.90
N PRO A 430 18.78 5.81 -6.57
CA PRO A 430 19.23 5.81 -5.18
C PRO A 430 18.60 6.93 -4.33
N THR A 431 18.19 8.03 -4.96
CA THR A 431 17.51 9.17 -4.31
C THR A 431 15.99 8.99 -4.20
N ALA A 432 15.43 7.91 -4.76
CA ALA A 432 14.01 7.64 -4.69
C ALA A 432 13.58 7.27 -3.26
N PRO A 433 12.28 7.40 -2.92
CA PRO A 433 11.74 6.79 -1.71
C PRO A 433 12.08 5.30 -1.66
N ASN A 434 12.69 4.83 -0.56
CA ASN A 434 13.21 3.46 -0.40
C ASN A 434 14.39 3.08 -1.35
N GLY A 435 15.06 4.04 -1.99
CA GLY A 435 16.16 3.80 -2.93
C GLY A 435 17.32 2.98 -2.34
N ASP A 436 17.70 3.27 -1.09
CA ASP A 436 18.74 2.51 -0.38
C ASP A 436 18.33 1.04 -0.20
N LEU A 437 17.09 0.77 0.22
CA LEU A 437 16.57 -0.59 0.37
C LEU A 437 16.55 -1.36 -0.96
N CYS A 438 16.20 -0.68 -2.06
CA CYS A 438 16.25 -1.27 -3.40
C CYS A 438 17.69 -1.59 -3.82
N ALA A 439 18.63 -0.69 -3.55
CA ALA A 439 20.05 -0.87 -3.88
C ALA A 439 20.67 -2.05 -3.11
N ASP A 440 20.41 -2.14 -1.81
CA ASP A 440 20.88 -3.25 -1.00
C ASP A 440 20.25 -4.58 -1.45
N CYS A 441 18.94 -4.56 -1.77
CA CYS A 441 18.24 -5.73 -2.30
C CYS A 441 18.85 -6.23 -3.61
N LYS A 442 19.19 -5.31 -4.51
CA LYS A 442 19.87 -5.58 -5.77
C LYS A 442 21.21 -6.28 -5.52
N VAL A 443 22.05 -5.75 -4.63
CA VAL A 443 23.38 -6.29 -4.35
C VAL A 443 23.31 -7.75 -3.92
N ILE A 444 22.35 -8.10 -3.06
CA ILE A 444 22.23 -9.46 -2.53
C ILE A 444 21.72 -10.43 -3.59
N ILE A 445 20.71 -10.06 -4.37
CA ILE A 445 20.24 -10.91 -5.48
C ILE A 445 21.33 -11.09 -6.53
N GLN A 446 22.08 -10.04 -6.85
CA GLN A 446 23.21 -10.09 -7.78
C GLN A 446 24.28 -11.08 -7.30
N HIS A 447 24.63 -11.05 -6.02
CA HIS A 447 25.63 -11.96 -5.44
C HIS A 447 25.19 -13.43 -5.52
N VAL A 448 23.93 -13.72 -5.21
CA VAL A 448 23.38 -15.09 -5.32
C VAL A 448 23.39 -15.56 -6.77
N LEU A 449 23.05 -14.69 -7.72
CA LEU A 449 23.14 -14.99 -9.15
C LEU A 449 24.58 -15.28 -9.58
N ASP A 450 25.55 -14.45 -9.16
CA ASP A 450 26.95 -14.64 -9.48
C ASP A 450 27.49 -15.96 -8.93
N GLN A 451 27.13 -16.33 -7.70
CA GLN A 451 27.48 -17.63 -7.12
C GLN A 451 26.84 -18.79 -7.90
N ALA A 452 25.54 -18.68 -8.23
CA ALA A 452 24.79 -19.71 -8.93
C ALA A 452 25.27 -19.91 -10.39
N LEU A 453 25.78 -18.88 -11.04
CA LEU A 453 26.25 -18.91 -12.43
C LEU A 453 27.74 -19.24 -12.55
N ASN A 454 28.58 -18.66 -11.69
CA ASN A 454 30.03 -18.81 -11.78
C ASN A 454 30.59 -19.99 -10.98
N ASN A 455 29.85 -20.52 -10.00
CA ASN A 455 30.32 -21.61 -9.14
C ASN A 455 29.34 -22.81 -9.08
N PRO A 456 29.07 -23.48 -10.23
CA PRO A 456 28.09 -24.56 -10.31
C PRO A 456 28.45 -25.79 -9.45
N ALA A 457 29.72 -25.99 -9.11
CA ALA A 457 30.17 -27.10 -8.26
C ALA A 457 29.78 -26.91 -6.77
N ALA A 458 29.70 -25.68 -6.27
CA ALA A 458 29.24 -25.38 -4.91
C ALA A 458 27.72 -25.56 -4.77
N ALA A 459 26.95 -25.22 -5.82
CA ALA A 459 25.51 -25.45 -5.87
C ALA A 459 25.13 -26.94 -5.89
N ALA A 460 25.99 -27.80 -6.44
CA ALA A 460 25.81 -29.26 -6.40
C ALA A 460 26.25 -29.88 -5.06
N ALA A 461 27.28 -29.33 -4.40
CA ALA A 461 27.81 -29.85 -3.14
C ALA A 461 26.90 -29.56 -1.93
N GLY A 462 26.10 -28.49 -1.97
CA GLY A 462 25.08 -28.18 -0.94
C GLY A 462 23.99 -29.25 -0.80
N ALA A 463 23.78 -30.10 -1.82
CA ALA A 463 22.89 -31.25 -1.76
C ALA A 463 23.50 -32.47 -1.04
N SER A 464 24.81 -32.47 -0.78
CA SER A 464 25.54 -33.57 -0.14
C SER A 464 26.05 -33.28 1.28
N ALA A 465 26.04 -32.02 1.72
CA ALA A 465 26.50 -31.63 3.06
C ALA A 465 25.34 -31.63 4.07
N SER A 466 24.82 -32.82 4.36
CA SER A 466 24.18 -33.09 5.65
C SER A 466 25.21 -33.70 6.59
N ALA A 467 25.34 -33.09 7.78
CA ALA A 467 26.27 -33.37 8.89
C ALA A 467 27.58 -32.54 8.88
N ASP A 468 27.60 -31.55 9.79
CA ASP A 468 28.75 -30.81 10.35
C ASP A 468 29.74 -30.07 9.43
N GLY A 469 29.91 -28.77 9.70
CA GLY A 469 31.11 -27.99 9.36
C GLY A 469 30.91 -26.83 8.39
N GLY A 470 31.07 -25.60 8.91
CA GLY A 470 30.87 -24.34 8.18
C GLY A 470 31.79 -24.12 6.98
N VAL A 471 31.27 -23.38 5.99
CA VAL A 471 31.98 -22.99 4.76
C VAL A 471 32.56 -21.59 4.96
N GLY A 472 33.89 -21.49 5.14
CA GLY A 472 34.59 -20.21 5.28
C GLY A 472 34.87 -19.52 3.94
N LEU A 473 34.66 -18.20 3.88
CA LEU A 473 34.98 -17.32 2.74
C LEU A 473 36.39 -16.67 2.90
N PRO A 474 37.07 -16.22 1.82
CA PRO A 474 38.47 -15.76 1.87
C PRO A 474 38.65 -14.32 2.40
N ALA A 475 39.83 -14.10 2.98
CA ALA A 475 40.31 -12.98 3.82
C ALA A 475 40.37 -11.55 3.22
N GLY A 476 39.49 -11.18 2.28
CA GLY A 476 39.43 -9.84 1.68
C GLY A 476 38.41 -8.88 2.30
N LEU A 477 37.63 -9.33 3.29
CA LEU A 477 36.42 -8.64 3.80
C LEU A 477 36.56 -8.07 5.23
N ASP A 478 37.74 -8.14 5.86
CA ASP A 478 37.99 -7.65 7.24
C ASP A 478 37.96 -6.11 7.41
N SER A 479 37.61 -5.32 6.38
CA SER A 479 37.62 -3.84 6.46
C SER A 479 36.25 -3.17 6.62
N MET A 480 35.17 -3.95 6.68
CA MET A 480 33.86 -3.47 7.12
C MET A 480 33.39 -4.42 8.22
N ASP A 481 33.11 -3.84 9.39
CA ASP A 481 32.80 -4.49 10.68
C ASP A 481 31.45 -5.24 10.66
N TRP A 482 31.29 -6.13 9.69
CA TRP A 482 30.19 -7.08 9.55
C TRP A 482 30.76 -8.46 9.87
N ASP A 483 30.47 -8.94 11.07
CA ASP A 483 30.84 -10.28 11.51
C ASP A 483 30.03 -11.33 10.73
N PHE A 484 30.47 -11.65 9.51
CA PHE A 484 29.91 -12.72 8.67
C PHE A 484 30.19 -14.14 9.24
N SER A 485 30.79 -14.26 10.44
CA SER A 485 31.08 -15.55 11.09
C SER A 485 29.89 -16.15 11.84
N THR A 486 28.85 -15.35 12.11
CA THR A 486 27.51 -15.89 12.32
C THR A 486 26.93 -16.25 10.96
N GLN A 487 26.52 -17.52 10.81
CA GLN A 487 25.82 -18.04 9.63
C GLN A 487 24.91 -16.97 9.02
N LEU A 488 24.85 -16.86 7.68
CA LEU A 488 23.70 -16.28 6.97
C LEU A 488 22.47 -17.13 7.30
N ASP A 489 22.05 -17.05 8.55
CA ASP A 489 20.77 -17.47 9.02
C ASP A 489 19.88 -16.37 8.49
N PHE A 490 19.36 -16.63 7.30
CA PHE A 490 18.22 -15.92 6.77
C PHE A 490 17.06 -16.15 7.74
N ASN A 491 17.12 -15.49 8.89
CA ASN A 491 16.13 -15.57 9.94
C ASN A 491 14.95 -14.73 9.46
N PHE A 492 14.28 -15.23 8.43
CA PHE A 492 13.09 -14.63 7.88
C PHE A 492 11.94 -14.97 8.82
N ASP A 493 11.90 -14.32 9.97
CA ASP A 493 10.65 -14.17 10.68
C ASP A 493 9.62 -13.57 9.71
N LEU A 494 8.35 -13.98 9.83
CA LEU A 494 7.36 -13.83 8.75
C LEU A 494 7.23 -12.37 8.25
N LEU A 495 7.64 -11.43 9.09
CA LEU A 495 7.67 -10.00 8.86
C LEU A 495 9.07 -9.36 8.96
N ASP A 496 10.11 -10.10 9.32
CA ASP A 496 11.51 -9.66 9.14
C ASP A 496 11.99 -9.91 7.71
N THR A 497 11.18 -9.43 6.79
CA THR A 497 11.40 -9.48 5.34
C THR A 497 12.72 -8.82 4.93
N PHE A 498 13.27 -7.97 5.79
CA PHE A 498 14.45 -7.13 5.54
C PHE A 498 15.48 -7.18 6.67
N ASP A 499 15.49 -8.21 7.53
CA ASP A 499 16.53 -8.29 8.57
C ASP A 499 17.94 -8.35 7.96
N TRP A 500 18.07 -8.97 6.79
CA TRP A 500 19.27 -8.97 5.96
C TRP A 500 19.66 -7.60 5.37
N LEU A 501 18.80 -6.56 5.51
CA LEU A 501 19.06 -5.16 5.13
C LEU A 501 19.37 -4.26 6.33
N ARG A 502 19.20 -4.75 7.57
CA ARG A 502 19.46 -3.93 8.75
C ARG A 502 20.94 -4.04 9.14
N PRO A 503 21.64 -2.92 9.40
CA PRO A 503 22.87 -2.92 10.18
C PRO A 503 22.65 -3.62 11.49
N ASP A 504 23.40 -4.69 11.76
CA ASP A 504 23.40 -5.33 13.07
C ASP A 504 23.75 -4.26 14.11
N VAL A 505 22.77 -3.89 14.94
CA VAL A 505 23.08 -3.20 16.19
C VAL A 505 23.65 -4.29 17.08
N ALA A 506 24.98 -4.45 17.02
CA ALA A 506 25.72 -5.34 17.90
C ALA A 506 25.11 -5.21 19.30
N SER A 507 24.53 -6.31 19.79
CA SER A 507 24.03 -6.37 21.15
C SER A 507 25.20 -6.00 22.05
N VAL A 508 25.18 -4.80 22.61
CA VAL A 508 26.07 -4.41 23.69
C VAL A 508 25.63 -5.22 24.90
N GLN A 509 26.04 -6.48 24.92
CA GLN A 509 26.17 -7.26 26.12
C GLN A 509 27.61 -7.09 26.62
N GLN A 510 27.68 -6.71 27.89
CA GLN A 510 28.79 -6.75 28.87
C GLN A 510 29.14 -5.33 29.34
N ALA A 511 29.00 -4.99 30.62
CA ALA A 511 29.20 -5.83 31.82
C ALA A 511 27.97 -6.03 32.71
#